data_AF-A0A645DRS0-F1
#
_entry.id   AF-A0A645DRS0-F1
#
_cell.length_a   1.000
_cell.length_b   1.000
_cell.length_c   1.000
_cell.angle_alpha   90.00
_cell.angle_beta   90.00
_cell.angle_gamma   90.00
#
_symmetry.space_group_name_H-M   'P 1'
#
loop_
_entity.id
_entity.type
_entity.pdbx_description
1 polymer ?
#
loop_
_entity_poly.entity_id
_entity_poly.type
_entity_poly.pdbx_seq_one_letter_code
_entity_poly.pdbx_strand_id
1 'polypeptide(L)'
;MTELIFAKSFGVNTFSFTRGAKASASPATRIGGTAPLGVDYEQLSEAIARGDTEHIYLKYGAGDGEEGSYGAIDLDGVKGGGANDFSTWLTYGYNGTIEVGDDLLPVEKGNMDGPTARSINERYNACTHYADDGGCSCAHYELTCPRVLKVLVIEKIGCSYVKVKGFAAFVLEGEAGDKGEVLGSYVKYLEPGESLVEDAWDSADFGIYNVGLTK
;
A
#
# COMPACT_ATOMS: atom_id res chain seq x y z
N MET A 1 -20.32 -4.64 -33.85
CA MET A 1 -20.70 -4.26 -35.23
C MET A 1 -22.11 -3.73 -35.16
N THR A 2 -22.31 -2.41 -35.22
CA THR A 2 -23.62 -1.79 -35.02
C THR A 2 -24.30 -1.65 -36.38
N GLU A 3 -25.48 -2.25 -36.57
CA GLU A 3 -26.21 -2.10 -37.83
C GLU A 3 -26.82 -0.70 -37.95
N LEU A 4 -26.42 0.03 -38.99
CA LEU A 4 -26.97 1.35 -39.33
C LEU A 4 -28.14 1.17 -40.31
N ILE A 5 -29.36 1.18 -39.78
CA ILE A 5 -30.58 0.90 -40.56
C ILE A 5 -30.89 2.02 -41.59
N PHE A 6 -30.47 3.27 -41.32
CA PHE A 6 -30.71 4.42 -42.21
C PHE A 6 -29.54 4.79 -43.15
N ALA A 7 -28.31 4.31 -42.90
CA ALA A 7 -27.14 4.68 -43.73
C ALA A 7 -27.01 3.86 -45.03
N LYS A 8 -27.65 2.68 -45.06
CA LYS A 8 -27.64 1.78 -46.23
C LYS A 8 -28.31 2.39 -47.46
N SER A 9 -29.30 3.27 -47.31
CA SER A 9 -30.00 3.93 -48.44
C SER A 9 -29.13 4.97 -49.18
N PHE A 10 -28.00 5.38 -48.60
CA PHE A 10 -27.04 6.32 -49.19
C PHE A 10 -25.69 5.67 -49.55
N GLY A 11 -25.60 4.34 -49.59
CA GLY A 11 -24.40 3.62 -50.02
C GLY A 11 -23.26 3.53 -48.98
N VAL A 12 -23.50 3.93 -47.74
CA VAL A 12 -22.53 3.80 -46.64
C VAL A 12 -22.79 2.49 -45.89
N ASN A 13 -22.03 1.45 -46.23
CA ASN A 13 -22.23 0.10 -45.70
C ASN A 13 -21.47 -0.17 -44.39
N THR A 14 -20.44 0.62 -44.10
CA THR A 14 -19.68 0.57 -42.85
C THR A 14 -19.21 1.98 -42.47
N PHE A 15 -19.17 2.28 -41.17
CA PHE A 15 -18.60 3.51 -40.64
C PHE A 15 -17.55 3.12 -39.60
N SER A 16 -16.30 3.46 -39.86
CA SER A 16 -15.19 3.25 -38.94
C SER A 16 -15.12 4.48 -38.02
N PHE A 17 -15.34 4.29 -36.72
CA PHE A 17 -14.99 5.31 -35.74
C PHE A 17 -13.79 4.81 -34.92
N THR A 18 -12.81 5.68 -34.70
CA THR A 18 -11.71 5.42 -33.78
C THR A 18 -12.09 6.02 -32.45
N ARG A 19 -12.28 5.18 -31.43
CA ARG A 19 -12.44 5.64 -30.04
C ARG A 19 -11.08 5.53 -29.36
N GLY A 20 -10.42 6.66 -29.12
CA GLY A 20 -9.27 6.70 -28.23
C GLY A 20 -9.76 6.60 -26.78
N ALA A 21 -9.07 5.82 -25.96
CA ALA A 21 -9.22 5.89 -24.50
C ALA A 21 -7.92 6.51 -23.98
N LYS A 22 -8.02 7.56 -23.16
CA LYS A 22 -6.86 8.16 -22.50
C LYS A 22 -6.77 7.56 -21.11
N ALA A 23 -5.63 7.01 -20.71
CA ALA A 23 -5.44 6.61 -19.31
C ALA A 23 -4.92 7.81 -18.51
N SER A 24 -5.39 7.96 -17.27
CA SER A 24 -4.81 8.89 -16.29
C SER A 24 -4.34 8.11 -15.07
N ALA A 25 -3.19 8.49 -14.52
CA ALA A 25 -2.73 8.01 -13.23
C ALA A 25 -2.88 9.15 -12.21
N SER A 26 -3.42 8.83 -11.05
CA SER A 26 -3.52 9.74 -9.90
C SER A 26 -3.08 9.02 -8.63
N PRO A 27 -2.54 9.72 -7.62
CA PRO A 27 -2.29 9.12 -6.31
C PRO A 27 -3.54 8.41 -5.79
N ALA A 28 -3.36 7.24 -5.20
CA ALA A 28 -4.47 6.49 -4.65
C ALA A 28 -5.01 7.18 -3.40
N THR A 29 -6.31 7.49 -3.40
CA THR A 29 -7.02 8.03 -2.22
C THR A 29 -7.74 6.93 -1.43
N ARG A 30 -7.80 5.71 -1.96
CA ARG A 30 -8.49 4.56 -1.39
C ARG A 30 -7.83 3.28 -1.90
N ILE A 31 -7.44 2.36 -1.00
CA ILE A 31 -6.89 1.04 -1.37
C ILE A 31 -7.34 -0.07 -0.41
N GLY A 32 -7.38 -1.30 -0.93
CA GLY A 32 -7.44 -2.51 -0.11
C GLY A 32 -6.07 -3.21 -0.03
N GLY A 33 -5.97 -4.24 0.82
CA GLY A 33 -4.76 -5.06 0.94
C GLY A 33 -3.59 -4.36 1.64
N THR A 34 -3.87 -3.35 2.47
CA THR A 34 -2.87 -2.67 3.29
C THR A 34 -2.37 -3.58 4.40
N ALA A 35 -1.07 -3.54 4.69
CA ALA A 35 -0.54 -4.08 5.92
C ALA A 35 -0.88 -3.13 7.08
N PRO A 36 -1.00 -3.64 8.32
CA PRO A 36 -1.30 -2.86 9.52
C PRO A 36 -0.07 -2.09 10.03
N LEU A 37 0.65 -1.43 9.12
CA LEU A 37 1.87 -0.68 9.37
C LEU A 37 1.70 0.77 8.89
N GLY A 38 2.26 1.70 9.65
CA GLY A 38 2.26 3.13 9.33
C GLY A 38 3.65 3.72 9.27
N VAL A 39 3.92 4.48 8.21
CA VAL A 39 5.10 5.33 8.07
C VAL A 39 4.69 6.79 8.26
N ASP A 40 5.49 7.55 9.01
CA ASP A 40 5.22 8.95 9.28
C ASP A 40 5.29 9.81 7.99
N TYR A 41 4.30 10.69 7.82
CA TYR A 41 4.12 11.55 6.66
C TYR A 41 5.33 12.45 6.39
N GLU A 42 5.84 13.14 7.41
CA GLU A 42 6.95 14.08 7.23
C GLU A 42 8.24 13.32 6.92
N GLN A 43 8.50 12.25 7.69
CA GLN A 43 9.70 11.42 7.51
C GLN A 43 9.77 10.82 6.11
N LEU A 44 8.66 10.25 5.61
CA LEU A 44 8.65 9.67 4.27
C LEU A 44 8.75 10.73 3.17
N SER A 45 8.07 11.87 3.34
CA SER A 45 8.15 12.99 2.38
C SER A 45 9.59 13.48 2.22
N GLU A 46 10.31 13.64 3.33
CA GLU A 46 11.72 14.04 3.32
C GLU A 46 12.62 12.96 2.71
N ALA A 47 12.41 11.69 3.06
CA ALA A 47 13.18 10.57 2.52
C ALA A 47 13.07 10.49 0.98
N ILE A 48 11.84 10.59 0.46
CA ILE A 48 11.59 10.64 -0.99
C ILE A 48 12.25 11.86 -1.63
N ALA A 49 12.14 13.04 -1.02
CA ALA A 49 12.74 14.26 -1.54
C ALA A 49 14.27 14.21 -1.60
N ARG A 50 14.92 13.51 -0.66
CA ARG A 50 16.37 13.29 -0.63
C ARG A 50 16.83 12.11 -1.49
N GLY A 51 15.92 11.22 -1.90
CA GLY A 51 16.25 9.96 -2.57
C GLY A 51 16.73 8.87 -1.61
N ASP A 52 16.54 9.03 -0.31
CA ASP A 52 16.89 8.06 0.73
C ASP A 52 15.76 7.01 0.85
N THR A 53 15.55 6.23 -0.20
CA THR A 53 14.36 5.37 -0.36
C THR A 53 14.58 3.90 0.01
N GLU A 54 15.72 3.56 0.59
CA GLU A 54 16.07 2.20 1.04
C GLU A 54 16.24 2.17 2.56
N HIS A 55 16.12 0.99 3.19
CA HIS A 55 16.31 0.79 4.62
C HIS A 55 15.35 1.63 5.50
N ILE A 56 14.11 1.85 5.05
CA ILE A 56 13.10 2.59 5.81
C ILE A 56 12.43 1.66 6.82
N TYR A 57 12.38 2.09 8.09
CA TYR A 57 11.65 1.37 9.14
C TYR A 57 10.14 1.50 8.93
N LEU A 58 9.50 0.37 8.65
CA LEU A 58 8.04 0.21 8.60
C LEU A 58 7.49 -0.19 9.97
N LYS A 59 8.34 -0.82 10.78
CA LYS A 59 8.08 -1.16 12.18
C LYS A 59 9.38 -1.09 12.96
N TYR A 60 9.34 -0.51 14.16
CA TYR A 60 10.46 -0.51 15.09
C TYR A 60 10.34 -1.68 16.06
N GLY A 61 11.47 -2.19 16.56
CA GLY A 61 11.49 -3.20 17.62
C GLY A 61 11.57 -2.59 19.02
N ALA A 62 11.52 -3.46 20.04
CA ALA A 62 11.62 -3.05 21.44
C ALA A 62 13.03 -2.52 21.79
N GLY A 63 13.16 -1.20 21.99
CA GLY A 63 14.33 -0.60 22.63
C GLY A 63 14.35 -0.85 24.15
N ASP A 64 15.20 -0.13 24.87
CA ASP A 64 15.21 -0.10 26.35
C ASP A 64 14.04 0.70 26.95
N GLY A 65 13.13 1.22 26.11
CA GLY A 65 11.96 2.01 26.50
C GLY A 65 10.64 1.25 26.29
N GLU A 66 9.75 1.30 27.27
CA GLU A 66 8.49 0.53 27.29
C GLU A 66 7.27 1.26 26.69
N GLU A 67 7.42 2.43 26.07
CA GLU A 67 6.26 3.26 25.66
C GLU A 67 6.03 3.35 24.14
N GLY A 68 5.04 2.57 23.65
CA GLY A 68 3.81 3.22 23.17
C GLY A 68 3.36 3.01 21.72
N SER A 69 4.26 2.85 20.75
CA SER A 69 3.87 2.65 19.34
C SER A 69 5.05 2.15 18.51
N TYR A 70 4.96 0.93 18.00
CA TYR A 70 6.02 0.33 17.19
C TYR A 70 5.79 0.47 15.67
N GLY A 71 4.73 1.18 15.27
CA GLY A 71 4.30 1.31 13.88
C GLY A 71 3.10 0.42 13.51
N ALA A 72 2.59 -0.39 14.44
CA ALA A 72 1.39 -1.20 14.25
C ALA A 72 0.11 -0.36 14.39
N ILE A 73 -0.82 -0.54 13.45
CA ILE A 73 -2.11 0.19 13.37
C ILE A 73 -3.25 -0.82 13.33
N ASP A 74 -4.31 -0.54 14.08
CA ASP A 74 -5.56 -1.27 13.97
C ASP A 74 -6.38 -0.75 12.78
N LEU A 75 -6.62 -1.59 11.78
CA LEU A 75 -7.18 -1.18 10.50
C LEU A 75 -8.70 -1.21 10.44
N ASP A 76 -9.38 -1.82 11.41
CA ASP A 76 -10.85 -1.88 11.45
C ASP A 76 -11.49 -0.80 12.34
N GLY A 77 -10.66 0.03 12.99
CA GLY A 77 -11.08 1.13 13.85
C GLY A 77 -11.60 0.70 15.23
N VAL A 78 -11.53 -0.59 15.58
CA VAL A 78 -12.06 -1.13 16.84
C VAL A 78 -10.94 -1.46 17.81
N LYS A 79 -10.66 -0.52 18.73
CA LYS A 79 -9.66 -0.70 19.80
C LYS A 79 -9.73 -2.09 20.45
N GLY A 80 -8.65 -2.86 20.28
CA GLY A 80 -8.53 -4.21 20.81
C GLY A 80 -8.36 -5.29 19.75
N GLY A 81 -8.12 -4.92 18.49
CA GLY A 81 -7.63 -5.80 17.44
C GLY A 81 -6.39 -6.55 17.91
N GLY A 82 -6.48 -7.87 17.97
CA GLY A 82 -5.47 -8.67 18.64
C GLY A 82 -4.19 -8.84 17.82
N ALA A 83 -3.16 -9.40 18.45
CA ALA A 83 -1.96 -9.86 17.76
C ALA A 83 -2.25 -10.82 16.58
N ASN A 84 -3.38 -11.53 16.61
CA ASN A 84 -3.82 -12.42 15.54
C ASN A 84 -4.31 -11.67 14.30
N ASP A 85 -5.08 -10.59 14.49
CA ASP A 85 -5.60 -9.78 13.39
C ASP A 85 -4.45 -9.02 12.74
N PHE A 86 -3.58 -8.43 13.57
CA PHE A 86 -2.31 -7.86 13.11
C PHE A 86 -1.50 -8.85 12.27
N SER A 87 -1.26 -10.08 12.77
CA SER A 87 -0.51 -11.10 12.02
C SER A 87 -1.20 -11.47 10.70
N THR A 88 -2.52 -11.63 10.71
CA THR A 88 -3.29 -12.00 9.51
C THR A 88 -3.21 -10.90 8.45
N TRP A 89 -3.45 -9.64 8.82
CA TRP A 89 -3.37 -8.51 7.90
C TRP A 89 -1.93 -8.23 7.48
N LEU A 90 -0.97 -8.43 8.39
CA LEU A 90 0.43 -8.32 8.03
C LEU A 90 0.82 -9.41 7.05
N THR A 91 0.33 -10.65 7.12
CA THR A 91 0.65 -11.70 6.13
C THR A 91 -0.07 -11.49 4.79
N TYR A 92 -1.37 -11.22 4.81
CA TYR A 92 -2.23 -11.31 3.62
C TYR A 92 -2.73 -9.97 3.09
N GLY A 93 -2.51 -8.88 3.83
CA GLY A 93 -3.16 -7.61 3.60
C GLY A 93 -4.56 -7.56 4.23
N TYR A 94 -4.98 -6.37 4.62
CA TYR A 94 -6.32 -6.11 5.13
C TYR A 94 -7.36 -6.27 4.02
N ASN A 95 -8.40 -7.06 4.30
CA ASN A 95 -9.46 -7.35 3.33
C ASN A 95 -10.47 -6.21 3.20
N GLY A 96 -10.47 -5.26 4.15
CA GLY A 96 -11.23 -4.03 4.02
C GLY A 96 -10.55 -3.03 3.10
N THR A 97 -11.14 -1.84 3.03
CA THR A 97 -10.61 -0.71 2.27
C THR A 97 -10.32 0.43 3.24
N ILE A 98 -9.17 1.09 3.05
CA ILE A 98 -8.78 2.29 3.79
C ILE A 98 -8.78 3.48 2.83
N GLU A 99 -9.19 4.64 3.31
CA GLU A 99 -9.27 5.90 2.58
C GLU A 99 -8.37 6.96 3.19
N VAL A 100 -7.85 7.85 2.35
CA VAL A 100 -7.20 9.07 2.82
C VAL A 100 -8.24 9.89 3.57
N GLY A 101 -7.87 10.32 4.78
CA GLY A 101 -8.79 11.05 5.65
C GLY A 101 -9.62 10.18 6.57
N ASP A 102 -9.56 8.85 6.46
CA ASP A 102 -10.20 7.95 7.42
C ASP A 102 -9.85 8.38 8.86
N ASP A 103 -10.89 8.36 9.69
CA ASP A 103 -10.85 8.81 11.07
C ASP A 103 -9.81 8.02 11.88
N LEU A 104 -9.36 8.67 12.94
CA LEU A 104 -8.30 8.25 13.84
C LEU A 104 -8.25 6.74 14.14
N LEU A 105 -7.35 6.03 13.45
CA LEU A 105 -7.11 4.60 13.71
C LEU A 105 -6.28 4.45 14.99
N PRO A 106 -6.64 3.52 15.89
CA PRO A 106 -5.87 3.32 17.10
C PRO A 106 -4.52 2.67 16.79
N VAL A 107 -3.50 3.13 17.49
CA VAL A 107 -2.21 2.48 17.52
C VAL A 107 -2.31 1.23 18.38
N GLU A 108 -1.81 0.12 17.85
CA GLU A 108 -1.77 -1.14 18.59
C GLU A 108 -0.66 -1.13 19.64
N LYS A 109 -0.99 -1.65 20.82
CA LYS A 109 -0.05 -1.69 21.95
C LYS A 109 0.79 -2.96 21.92
N GLY A 110 2.03 -2.82 22.38
CA GLY A 110 2.99 -3.92 22.45
C GLY A 110 3.76 -4.08 21.14
N ASN A 111 4.90 -4.75 21.24
CA ASN A 111 5.85 -4.83 20.13
C ASN A 111 5.41 -5.80 19.03
N MET A 112 4.52 -6.75 19.31
CA MET A 112 4.03 -7.74 18.34
C MET A 112 5.17 -8.48 17.59
N ASP A 113 6.30 -8.72 18.26
CA ASP A 113 7.50 -9.29 17.66
C ASP A 113 7.26 -10.67 17.02
N GLY A 114 6.79 -11.65 17.81
CA GLY A 114 6.47 -12.99 17.31
C GLY A 114 5.49 -12.99 16.12
N PRO A 115 4.33 -12.30 16.20
CA PRO A 115 3.43 -12.08 15.07
C PRO A 115 4.11 -11.46 13.84
N THR A 116 4.98 -10.47 14.05
CA THR A 116 5.73 -9.80 12.98
C THR A 116 6.66 -10.78 12.29
N ALA A 117 7.54 -11.45 13.04
CA ALA A 117 8.49 -12.40 12.50
C ALA A 117 7.80 -13.52 11.70
N ARG A 118 6.70 -14.07 12.24
CA ARG A 118 5.91 -15.08 11.55
C ARG A 118 5.36 -14.55 10.22
N SER A 119 4.70 -13.40 10.23
CA SER A 119 4.04 -12.85 9.03
C SER A 119 5.03 -12.45 7.94
N ILE A 120 6.18 -11.88 8.32
CA ILE A 120 7.24 -11.56 7.36
C ILE A 120 7.80 -12.86 6.77
N ASN A 121 8.08 -13.87 7.58
CA ASN A 121 8.55 -15.17 7.09
C ASN A 121 7.55 -15.85 6.15
N GLU A 122 6.25 -15.79 6.46
CA GLU A 122 5.19 -16.31 5.57
C GLU A 122 5.22 -15.59 4.20
N ARG A 123 5.39 -14.26 4.16
CA ARG A 123 5.53 -13.51 2.89
C ARG A 123 6.80 -13.87 2.12
N TYR A 124 7.93 -14.04 2.80
CA TYR A 124 9.18 -14.43 2.16
C TYR A 124 9.08 -15.81 1.50
N ASN A 125 8.47 -16.76 2.20
CA ASN A 125 8.26 -18.13 1.74
C ASN A 125 7.20 -18.24 0.65
N ALA A 126 6.25 -17.30 0.59
CA ALA A 126 5.23 -17.26 -0.46
C ALA A 126 5.74 -16.66 -1.79
N CYS A 127 6.94 -16.06 -1.82
CA CYS A 127 7.53 -15.54 -3.04
C CYS A 127 8.03 -16.69 -3.94
N THR A 128 7.50 -16.77 -5.16
CA THR A 128 7.88 -17.77 -6.17
C THR A 128 8.69 -17.18 -7.33
N HIS A 129 8.86 -15.87 -7.36
CA HIS A 129 9.61 -15.16 -8.39
C HIS A 129 11.12 -15.26 -8.13
N TYR A 130 11.96 -15.12 -9.17
CA TYR A 130 13.43 -14.98 -9.06
C TYR A 130 14.09 -15.99 -8.10
N ALA A 131 13.69 -17.27 -8.17
CA ALA A 131 14.13 -18.28 -7.20
C ALA A 131 15.67 -18.46 -7.16
N ASP A 132 16.33 -18.32 -8.31
CA ASP A 132 17.79 -18.41 -8.42
C ASP A 132 18.51 -17.23 -7.74
N ASP A 133 17.82 -16.12 -7.52
CA ASP A 133 18.31 -14.89 -6.89
C ASP A 133 17.83 -14.73 -5.43
N GLY A 134 17.17 -15.75 -4.86
CA GLY A 134 16.62 -15.71 -3.50
C GLY A 134 15.26 -15.00 -3.38
N GLY A 135 14.62 -14.68 -4.51
CA GLY A 135 13.31 -14.06 -4.59
C GLY A 135 13.34 -12.54 -4.76
N CYS A 136 12.15 -11.92 -4.80
CA CYS A 136 12.04 -10.46 -4.98
C CYS A 136 12.83 -9.68 -3.91
N SER A 137 13.46 -8.59 -4.34
CA SER A 137 14.26 -7.67 -3.55
C SER A 137 14.08 -6.23 -4.06
N CYS A 138 14.69 -5.25 -3.41
CA CYS A 138 14.67 -3.86 -3.88
C CYS A 138 15.29 -3.68 -5.29
N ALA A 139 16.24 -4.53 -5.67
CA ALA A 139 16.89 -4.48 -6.97
C ALA A 139 16.02 -5.04 -8.12
N HIS A 140 15.14 -6.00 -7.81
CA HIS A 140 14.24 -6.62 -8.79
C HIS A 140 13.03 -7.25 -8.07
N TYR A 141 11.82 -6.90 -8.51
CA TYR A 141 10.58 -7.39 -7.90
C TYR A 141 9.43 -7.44 -8.90
N GLU A 142 8.47 -8.32 -8.61
CA GLU A 142 7.15 -8.29 -9.25
C GLU A 142 6.17 -7.51 -8.37
N LEU A 143 5.36 -6.63 -8.95
CA LEU A 143 4.41 -5.79 -8.21
C LEU A 143 3.42 -6.60 -7.36
N THR A 144 3.02 -7.78 -7.82
CA THR A 144 2.07 -8.66 -7.10
C THR A 144 2.76 -9.61 -6.12
N CYS A 145 4.07 -9.50 -5.94
CA CYS A 145 4.82 -10.36 -5.04
C CYS A 145 4.37 -10.16 -3.58
N PRO A 146 4.25 -11.24 -2.77
CA PRO A 146 3.96 -11.13 -1.34
C PRO A 146 4.96 -10.29 -0.54
N ARG A 147 6.19 -10.08 -1.05
CA ARG A 147 7.20 -9.22 -0.43
C ARG A 147 6.97 -7.71 -0.67
N VAL A 148 6.03 -7.35 -1.55
CA VAL A 148 5.60 -5.96 -1.74
C VAL A 148 4.48 -5.65 -0.75
N LEU A 149 4.74 -4.73 0.18
CA LEU A 149 3.78 -4.25 1.16
C LEU A 149 3.17 -2.93 0.70
N LYS A 150 1.85 -2.81 0.81
CA LYS A 150 1.14 -1.52 0.81
C LYS A 150 0.97 -1.09 2.26
N VAL A 151 1.46 0.09 2.63
CA VAL A 151 1.42 0.61 4.01
C VAL A 151 0.73 1.97 4.04
N LEU A 152 0.27 2.35 5.24
CA LEU A 152 -0.35 3.65 5.47
C LEU A 152 0.74 4.71 5.61
N VAL A 153 0.54 5.87 4.98
CA VAL A 153 1.27 7.09 5.31
C VAL A 153 0.42 7.87 6.29
N ILE A 154 0.97 8.15 7.47
CA ILE A 154 0.19 8.60 8.63
C ILE A 154 0.74 9.88 9.26
N GLU A 155 -0.17 10.61 9.88
CA GLU A 155 0.16 11.70 10.80
C GLU A 155 -0.30 11.30 12.21
N LYS A 156 0.63 11.29 13.17
CA LYS A 156 0.31 10.91 14.56
C LYS A 156 -0.51 11.99 15.24
N ILE A 157 -1.58 11.57 15.92
CA ILE A 157 -2.42 12.44 16.73
C ILE A 157 -2.32 12.00 18.19
N GLY A 158 -1.41 12.65 18.93
CA GLY A 158 -1.02 12.22 20.26
C GLY A 158 -0.33 10.85 20.24
N CYS A 159 -0.52 10.06 21.30
CA CYS A 159 0.16 8.76 21.45
C CYS A 159 -0.70 7.55 21.04
N SER A 160 -1.99 7.76 20.77
CA SER A 160 -2.96 6.66 20.69
C SER A 160 -3.59 6.50 19.32
N TYR A 161 -3.47 7.51 18.45
CA TYR A 161 -4.23 7.59 17.22
C TYR A 161 -3.41 8.15 16.07
N VAL A 162 -3.80 7.79 14.85
CA VAL A 162 -3.16 8.26 13.62
C VAL A 162 -4.21 8.64 12.58
N LYS A 163 -3.92 9.66 11.77
CA LYS A 163 -4.73 10.04 10.61
C LYS A 163 -4.07 9.53 9.34
N VAL A 164 -4.84 8.95 8.43
CA VAL A 164 -4.35 8.49 7.12
C VAL A 164 -4.17 9.70 6.20
N LYS A 165 -2.95 9.87 5.68
CA LYS A 165 -2.54 10.97 4.77
C LYS A 165 -2.28 10.49 3.34
N GLY A 166 -2.06 9.19 3.15
CA GLY A 166 -1.74 8.59 1.86
C GLY A 166 -1.37 7.12 2.00
N PHE A 167 -0.87 6.54 0.91
CA PHE A 167 -0.41 5.15 0.88
C PHE A 167 0.92 5.06 0.14
N ALA A 168 1.80 4.19 0.64
CA ALA A 168 3.10 3.94 0.06
C ALA A 168 3.32 2.44 -0.11
N ALA A 169 4.16 2.06 -1.08
CA ALA A 169 4.53 0.69 -1.29
C ALA A 169 6.01 0.47 -0.99
N PHE A 170 6.32 -0.69 -0.42
CA PHE A 170 7.69 -1.07 -0.07
C PHE A 170 7.95 -2.51 -0.46
N VAL A 171 9.16 -2.81 -0.94
CA VAL A 171 9.66 -4.18 -0.99
C VAL A 171 10.35 -4.47 0.34
N LEU A 172 9.97 -5.56 0.99
CA LEU A 172 10.61 -6.00 2.24
C LEU A 172 12.11 -6.23 2.08
N GLU A 173 12.87 -5.90 3.13
CA GLU A 173 14.32 -6.07 3.20
C GLU A 173 14.72 -7.02 4.34
N GLY A 174 14.93 -8.28 4.00
CA GLY A 174 15.21 -9.34 4.96
C GLY A 174 14.00 -9.77 5.81
N GLU A 175 14.28 -10.74 6.68
CA GLU A 175 13.36 -11.18 7.74
C GLU A 175 13.14 -10.07 8.77
N ALA A 176 12.15 -10.25 9.66
CA ALA A 176 12.01 -9.33 10.77
C ALA A 176 13.26 -9.34 11.66
N GLY A 177 13.65 -8.19 12.19
CA GLY A 177 14.75 -8.10 13.16
C GLY A 177 14.46 -8.90 14.43
N ASP A 178 15.49 -9.15 15.24
CA ASP A 178 15.40 -9.94 16.48
C ASP A 178 14.39 -9.39 17.51
N LYS A 179 13.91 -8.15 17.31
CA LYS A 179 12.90 -7.53 18.13
C LYS A 179 11.70 -7.07 17.31
N GLY A 180 11.48 -7.63 16.13
CA GLY A 180 10.31 -7.36 15.31
C GLY A 180 10.41 -6.05 14.53
N GLU A 181 11.62 -5.56 14.26
CA GLU A 181 11.86 -4.52 13.26
C GLU A 181 11.43 -5.01 11.88
N VAL A 182 10.87 -4.12 11.07
CA VAL A 182 10.57 -4.38 9.65
C VAL A 182 11.16 -3.26 8.83
N LEU A 183 12.02 -3.62 7.89
CA LEU A 183 12.63 -2.71 6.92
C LEU A 183 12.04 -2.92 5.53
N GLY A 184 12.02 -1.85 4.75
CA GLY A 184 11.64 -1.92 3.35
C GLY A 184 12.23 -0.81 2.51
N SER A 185 12.36 -1.10 1.22
CA SER A 185 12.72 -0.15 0.18
C SER A 185 11.46 0.39 -0.48
N TYR A 186 11.31 1.71 -0.50
CA TYR A 186 10.21 2.40 -1.13
C TYR A 186 10.19 2.13 -2.64
N VAL A 187 9.00 1.85 -3.16
CA VAL A 187 8.78 1.60 -4.59
C VAL A 187 7.51 2.29 -5.08
N LYS A 188 7.46 2.58 -6.38
CA LYS A 188 6.21 2.97 -7.02
C LYS A 188 5.37 1.74 -7.32
N TYR A 189 4.07 1.86 -7.07
CA TYR A 189 3.09 0.80 -7.22
C TYR A 189 1.92 1.27 -8.07
N LEU A 190 1.50 0.42 -8.99
CA LEU A 190 0.32 0.65 -9.82
C LEU A 190 -0.80 -0.25 -9.31
N GLU A 191 -1.83 0.35 -8.70
CA GLU A 191 -3.00 -0.39 -8.25
C GLU A 191 -3.89 -0.72 -9.46
N PRO A 192 -4.17 -2.01 -9.71
CA PRO A 192 -5.09 -2.40 -10.78
C PRO A 192 -6.54 -2.11 -10.37
N GLY A 193 -7.23 -1.18 -11.05
CA GLY A 193 -8.65 -0.90 -10.76
C GLY A 193 -9.17 0.38 -11.40
N GLU A 194 -10.50 0.58 -11.38
CA GLU A 194 -11.13 1.82 -11.85
C GLU A 194 -10.89 2.96 -10.86
N SER A 195 -10.21 4.01 -11.30
CA SER A 195 -10.12 5.25 -10.55
C SER A 195 -11.42 6.05 -10.69
N LEU A 196 -12.18 6.19 -9.60
CA LEU A 196 -13.04 7.34 -9.44
C LEU A 196 -12.10 8.50 -9.11
N VAL A 197 -11.71 9.28 -10.12
CA VAL A 197 -11.06 10.56 -9.88
C VAL A 197 -12.13 11.46 -9.26
N GLU A 198 -12.28 11.39 -7.95
CA GLU A 198 -13.04 12.39 -7.20
C GLU A 198 -12.13 13.60 -7.05
N ASP A 199 -12.55 14.71 -7.65
CA ASP A 199 -11.92 15.99 -7.44
C ASP A 199 -11.88 16.31 -5.93
N ALA A 200 -10.75 16.87 -5.48
CA ALA A 200 -10.60 17.63 -4.22
C ALA A 200 -10.22 16.87 -2.93
N TRP A 201 -9.18 16.05 -2.98
CA TRP A 201 -8.29 15.92 -1.82
C TRP A 201 -6.87 16.27 -2.27
N ASP A 202 -6.19 17.15 -1.52
CA ASP A 202 -4.77 17.43 -1.66
C ASP A 202 -3.98 16.18 -1.21
N SER A 203 -4.17 15.09 -1.95
CA SER A 203 -3.55 13.79 -1.66
C SER A 203 -2.10 13.88 -2.09
N ALA A 204 -1.21 13.85 -1.10
CA ALA A 204 0.21 13.83 -1.35
C ALA A 204 0.58 12.53 -2.08
N ASP A 205 1.46 12.66 -3.09
CA ASP A 205 1.92 11.53 -3.89
C ASP A 205 3.01 10.76 -3.13
N PHE A 206 2.65 9.56 -2.67
CA PHE A 206 3.55 8.61 -2.04
C PHE A 206 3.75 7.33 -2.88
N GLY A 207 3.56 7.42 -4.19
CA GLY A 207 4.00 6.37 -5.11
C GLY A 207 3.02 5.21 -5.34
N ILE A 208 1.87 5.14 -4.67
CA ILE A 208 0.78 4.26 -5.08
C ILE A 208 -0.18 5.04 -5.97
N TYR A 209 -0.39 4.56 -7.20
CA TYR A 209 -1.24 5.21 -8.20
C TYR A 209 -2.39 4.31 -8.64
N ASN A 210 -3.58 4.89 -8.78
CA ASN A 210 -4.71 4.29 -9.48
C ASN A 210 -4.68 4.70 -10.95
N VAL A 211 -5.03 3.79 -11.86
CA VAL A 211 -5.14 4.09 -13.30
C VAL A 211 -6.58 4.02 -13.76
N GLY A 212 -7.15 5.17 -14.12
CA GLY A 212 -8.48 5.26 -14.71
C GLY A 212 -8.44 5.45 -16.22
N LEU A 213 -9.48 4.99 -16.91
CA LEU A 213 -9.75 5.41 -18.28
C LEU A 213 -10.53 6.73 -18.27
N THR A 214 -9.94 7.75 -18.85
CA THR A 214 -10.55 9.05 -19.15
C THR A 214 -11.11 9.06 -20.58
N LYS A 215 -12.19 9.83 -20.75
CA LYS A 215 -12.93 9.96 -22.03
C LYS A 215 -12.21 10.88 -23.02
#